data_AF-A0A160PPU7-F1
#
_entry.id   AF-A0A160PPU7-F1
#
_cell.length_a   1.000
_cell.length_b   1.000
_cell.length_c   1.000
_cell.angle_alpha   90.00
_cell.angle_beta   90.00
_cell.angle_gamma   90.00
#
_symmetry.space_group_name_H-M   'P 1'
#
loop_
_entity.id
_entity.type
_entity.pdbx_description
1 polymer ?
#
loop_
_entity_poly.entity_id
_entity_poly.type
_entity_poly.pdbx_seq_one_letter_code
_entity_poly.pdbx_strand_id
1 'polypeptide(L)'
;MTIPQEVLDSPEYRVISAFYDGQSAARTGLPYIKHIDEGLAVLDRIHASLSTRKAYCLHPIFQGTHSFKDLEGKKNATPIIVGVNISLADLDPLAVIYATEYRHTANNHLVKHHTGPDQKIALSPLHGVNDMLIADKIQNYADFMKYHYGAHTNSDNLHAYFLNWHRHLGVDFHDFADLWS
;
A
#
# COMPACT_ATOMS: atom_id res chain seq x y z
N MET A 1 -11.21 14.99 -4.04
CA MET A 1 -11.18 13.84 -3.11
C MET A 1 -11.06 14.37 -1.70
N THR A 2 -11.83 13.85 -0.75
CA THR A 2 -11.73 14.22 0.67
C THR A 2 -11.31 13.00 1.47
N ILE A 3 -10.09 13.01 1.99
CA ILE A 3 -9.61 11.99 2.92
C ILE A 3 -10.28 12.25 4.28
N PRO A 4 -10.76 11.22 4.98
CA PRO A 4 -11.34 11.39 6.31
C PRO A 4 -10.35 12.06 7.28
N GLN A 5 -10.78 13.15 7.94
CA GLN A 5 -9.93 13.91 8.86
C GLN A 5 -9.37 13.04 9.99
N GLU A 6 -10.13 12.05 10.46
CA GLU A 6 -9.71 11.08 11.48
C GLU A 6 -8.48 10.26 11.07
N VAL A 7 -8.25 10.07 9.77
CA VAL A 7 -7.04 9.42 9.25
C VAL A 7 -5.89 10.42 9.22
N LEU A 8 -6.11 11.64 8.73
CA LEU A 8 -5.08 12.68 8.64
C LEU A 8 -4.50 13.04 10.02
N ASP A 9 -5.36 13.04 11.05
CA ASP A 9 -4.97 13.33 12.43
C ASP A 9 -4.36 12.10 13.15
N SER A 10 -4.26 10.95 12.48
CA SER A 10 -3.82 9.71 13.10
C SER A 10 -2.29 9.63 13.24
N PRO A 11 -1.79 8.90 14.25
CA PRO A 11 -0.37 8.58 14.36
C PRO A 11 0.19 7.94 13.08
N GLU A 12 -0.55 7.02 12.45
CA GLU A 12 -0.12 6.30 11.24
C GLU A 12 0.10 7.24 10.06
N TYR A 13 -0.80 8.20 9.83
CA TYR A 13 -0.64 9.18 8.76
C TYR A 13 0.55 10.11 9.03
N ARG A 14 0.75 10.52 10.29
CA ARG A 14 1.94 11.29 10.69
C ARG A 14 3.24 10.49 10.46
N VAL A 15 3.24 9.19 10.79
CA VAL A 15 4.41 8.33 10.56
C VAL A 15 4.76 8.29 9.07
N ILE A 16 3.80 8.00 8.20
CA ILE A 16 4.09 7.85 6.79
C ILE A 16 4.43 9.18 6.11
N SER A 17 3.82 10.28 6.56
CA SER A 17 4.15 11.63 6.12
C SER A 17 5.60 11.97 6.45
N ALA A 18 6.05 11.70 7.68
CA ALA A 18 7.44 11.90 8.08
C ALA A 18 8.39 10.95 7.34
N PHE A 19 7.99 9.70 7.13
CA PHE A 19 8.78 8.73 6.39
C PHE A 19 9.01 9.18 4.95
N TYR A 20 8.00 9.71 4.27
CA TYR A 20 8.09 10.18 2.88
C TYR A 20 8.52 11.64 2.72
N ASP A 21 8.81 12.36 3.80
CA ASP A 21 9.22 13.76 3.72
C ASP A 21 10.49 13.91 2.86
N GLY A 22 10.45 14.88 1.94
CA GLY A 22 11.51 15.10 0.94
C GLY A 22 11.71 13.97 -0.08
N GLN A 23 10.93 12.89 -0.04
CA GLN A 23 11.03 11.79 -1.00
C GLN A 23 10.03 11.96 -2.15
N SER A 24 10.43 11.57 -3.35
CA SER A 24 9.59 11.62 -4.54
C SER A 24 9.90 10.46 -5.45
N ALA A 25 8.90 10.01 -6.20
CA ALA A 25 9.08 8.97 -7.19
C ALA A 25 10.05 9.44 -8.27
N ALA A 26 11.18 8.76 -8.41
CA ALA A 26 12.26 9.12 -9.35
C ALA A 26 11.79 9.28 -10.81
N ARG A 27 10.64 8.69 -11.16
CA ARG A 27 10.12 8.62 -12.53
C ARG A 27 9.11 9.72 -12.85
N THR A 28 8.24 10.05 -11.90
CA THR A 28 7.16 11.04 -12.08
C THR A 28 7.51 12.39 -11.44
N GLY A 29 8.47 12.41 -10.51
CA GLY A 29 8.79 13.57 -9.67
C GLY A 29 7.71 13.87 -8.62
N LEU A 30 6.66 13.05 -8.52
CA LEU A 30 5.58 13.27 -7.56
C LEU A 30 6.00 12.81 -6.16
N PRO A 31 5.60 13.53 -5.09
CA PRO A 31 5.83 13.10 -3.72
C PRO A 31 5.21 11.73 -3.45
N TYR A 32 5.92 10.84 -2.75
CA TYR A 32 5.39 9.51 -2.44
C TYR A 32 4.13 9.55 -1.57
N ILE A 33 3.96 10.58 -0.74
CA ILE A 33 2.74 10.78 0.05
C ILE A 33 1.48 10.88 -0.82
N LYS A 34 1.59 11.32 -2.08
CA LYS A 34 0.46 11.36 -3.01
C LYS A 34 -0.14 9.97 -3.27
N HIS A 35 0.68 8.92 -3.28
CA HIS A 35 0.18 7.55 -3.45
C HIS A 35 -0.64 7.09 -2.24
N ILE A 36 -0.25 7.53 -1.03
CA ILE A 36 -1.03 7.29 0.18
C ILE A 36 -2.39 7.98 0.08
N ASP A 37 -2.40 9.26 -0.30
CA ASP A 37 -3.62 10.05 -0.41
C ASP A 37 -4.61 9.48 -1.46
N GLU A 38 -4.10 9.07 -2.62
CA GLU A 38 -4.88 8.42 -3.67
C GLU A 38 -5.46 7.07 -3.22
N GLY A 39 -4.64 6.24 -2.57
CA GLY A 39 -5.11 4.97 -2.03
C GLY A 39 -6.13 5.15 -0.92
N LEU A 40 -5.98 6.17 -0.06
CA LEU A 40 -6.98 6.52 0.95
C LEU A 40 -8.31 6.96 0.32
N ALA A 41 -8.29 7.63 -0.82
CA ALA A 41 -9.52 7.97 -1.55
C ALA A 41 -10.21 6.73 -2.13
N VAL A 42 -9.45 5.75 -2.64
CA VAL A 42 -10.00 4.44 -3.06
C VAL A 42 -10.63 3.71 -1.87
N LEU A 43 -9.92 3.65 -0.73
CA LEU A 43 -10.43 3.05 0.51
C LEU A 43 -11.66 3.75 1.06
N ASP A 44 -11.78 5.07 0.84
CA ASP A 44 -12.98 5.79 1.21
C ASP A 44 -14.18 5.42 0.33
N ARG A 45 -13.97 5.35 -0.98
CA ARG A 45 -15.00 4.96 -1.95
C ARG A 45 -15.54 3.54 -1.73
N ILE A 46 -14.69 2.60 -1.31
CA ILE A 46 -15.15 1.24 -0.99
C ILE A 46 -15.61 1.08 0.47
N HIS A 47 -15.74 2.19 1.20
CA HIS A 47 -16.18 2.21 2.61
C HIS A 47 -15.34 1.34 3.54
N ALA A 48 -14.02 1.26 3.29
CA ALA A 48 -13.11 0.50 4.14
C ALA A 48 -13.08 1.08 5.57
N SER A 49 -12.82 0.22 6.56
CA SER A 49 -12.80 0.61 7.97
C SER A 49 -11.71 1.65 8.28
N LEU A 50 -11.88 2.38 9.39
CA LEU A 50 -10.86 3.33 9.86
C LEU A 50 -9.51 2.64 10.10
N SER A 51 -9.49 1.48 10.74
CA SER A 51 -8.25 0.71 10.96
C SER A 51 -7.61 0.23 9.66
N THR A 52 -8.40 -0.10 8.63
CA THR A 52 -7.90 -0.41 7.28
C THR A 52 -7.18 0.79 6.66
N ARG A 53 -7.78 1.98 6.74
CA ARG A 53 -7.19 3.22 6.20
C ARG A 53 -5.91 3.61 6.95
N LYS A 54 -5.90 3.47 8.28
CA LYS A 54 -4.69 3.63 9.10
C LYS A 54 -3.62 2.60 8.72
N ALA A 55 -3.98 1.33 8.53
CA ALA A 55 -3.06 0.28 8.10
C ALA A 55 -2.45 0.59 6.73
N TYR A 56 -3.24 1.15 5.81
CA TYR A 56 -2.76 1.61 4.52
C TYR A 56 -1.71 2.71 4.65
N CYS A 57 -1.80 3.59 5.65
CA CYS A 57 -0.70 4.54 5.89
C CYS A 57 0.61 3.81 6.27
N LEU A 58 0.52 2.71 7.02
CA LEU A 58 1.70 1.95 7.48
C LEU A 58 2.27 0.97 6.44
N HIS A 59 1.51 0.60 5.42
CA HIS A 59 1.86 -0.52 4.54
C HIS A 59 3.24 -0.39 3.87
N PRO A 60 3.70 0.78 3.37
CA PRO A 60 4.99 0.84 2.67
C PRO A 60 6.17 0.64 3.61
N ILE A 61 6.02 1.14 4.84
CA ILE A 61 7.00 0.93 5.90
C ILE A 61 7.09 -0.56 6.19
N PHE A 62 5.96 -1.23 6.43
CA PHE A 62 5.98 -2.66 6.75
C PHE A 62 6.43 -3.52 5.56
N GLN A 63 6.16 -3.11 4.33
CA GLN A 63 6.52 -3.84 3.13
C GLN A 63 8.04 -3.90 2.89
N GLY A 64 8.76 -2.81 3.19
CA GLY A 64 10.20 -2.68 2.98
C GLY A 64 11.06 -3.59 3.87
N THR A 65 12.21 -4.03 3.34
CA THR A 65 13.20 -4.87 4.05
C THR A 65 13.97 -4.14 5.16
N HIS A 66 13.87 -2.82 5.26
CA HIS A 66 14.69 -2.01 6.16
C HIS A 66 13.99 -1.61 7.47
N SER A 67 12.69 -1.82 7.59
CA SER A 67 11.88 -1.14 8.62
C SER A 67 11.89 -1.80 10.00
N PHE A 68 12.47 -3.00 10.12
CA PHE A 68 12.48 -3.77 11.37
C PHE A 68 13.88 -4.09 11.91
N LYS A 69 14.94 -3.48 11.36
CA LYS A 69 16.32 -3.81 11.74
C LYS A 69 16.65 -3.53 13.21
N ASP A 70 15.86 -2.74 13.92
CA ASP A 70 16.09 -2.38 15.34
C ASP A 70 15.35 -3.28 16.35
N LEU A 71 14.62 -4.32 15.92
CA LEU A 71 13.85 -5.18 16.84
C LEU A 71 14.69 -6.18 17.66
N GLU A 72 15.85 -6.62 17.15
CA GLU A 72 16.53 -7.81 17.71
C GLU A 72 17.62 -7.49 18.75
N GLY A 73 17.97 -6.21 18.97
CA GLY A 73 19.21 -5.85 19.69
C GLY A 73 19.06 -5.38 21.14
N LYS A 74 17.87 -4.98 21.61
CA LYS A 74 17.73 -4.29 22.90
C LYS A 74 16.55 -4.84 23.70
N LYS A 75 16.83 -5.76 24.62
CA LYS A 75 15.91 -6.14 25.70
C LYS A 75 15.49 -4.84 26.42
N ASN A 76 14.23 -4.41 26.26
CA ASN A 76 13.61 -3.18 26.79
C ASN A 76 13.61 -1.94 25.87
N ALA A 77 13.97 -2.02 24.59
CA ALA A 77 13.69 -0.94 23.66
C ALA A 77 12.27 -1.06 23.09
N THR A 78 11.51 0.02 23.16
CA THR A 78 10.30 0.18 22.36
C THR A 78 10.66 0.00 20.88
N PRO A 79 9.97 -0.84 20.12
CA PRO A 79 10.12 -0.89 18.68
C PRO A 79 9.92 0.50 18.07
N ILE A 80 10.98 1.04 17.47
CA ILE A 80 10.94 2.29 16.71
C ILE A 80 10.95 1.91 15.24
N ILE A 81 10.05 2.51 14.47
CA ILE A 81 10.14 2.49 13.01
C ILE A 81 11.33 3.37 12.63
N VAL A 82 12.41 2.78 12.14
CA VAL A 82 13.66 3.49 11.81
C VAL A 82 13.36 4.69 10.91
N GLY A 83 13.70 5.90 11.37
CA GLY A 83 13.50 7.16 10.64
C GLY A 83 12.34 8.02 11.16
N VAL A 84 11.45 7.48 12.00
CA VAL A 84 10.37 8.25 12.64
C VAL A 84 10.31 7.90 14.13
N ASN A 85 10.51 8.88 15.02
CA ASN A 85 10.55 8.67 16.47
C ASN A 85 9.14 8.39 17.06
N ILE A 86 8.51 7.30 16.62
CA ILE A 86 7.16 6.88 17.03
C ILE A 86 7.22 5.45 17.58
N SER A 87 6.60 5.28 18.73
CA SER A 87 6.44 3.99 19.40
C SER A 87 5.34 3.19 18.70
N LEU A 88 5.54 1.88 18.51
CA LEU A 88 4.43 1.00 18.09
C LEU A 88 3.23 1.04 19.05
N ALA A 89 3.43 1.42 20.32
CA ALA A 89 2.34 1.56 21.29
C ALA A 89 1.42 2.77 21.00
N ASP A 90 1.87 3.72 20.18
CA ASP A 90 1.08 4.88 19.79
C ASP A 90 0.21 4.60 18.55
N LEU A 91 0.37 3.44 17.91
CA LEU A 91 -0.36 3.05 16.71
C LEU A 91 -1.59 2.20 17.06
N ASP A 92 -2.59 2.22 16.19
CA ASP A 92 -3.73 1.30 16.21
C ASP A 92 -3.21 -0.15 16.07
N PRO A 93 -3.40 -1.03 17.07
CA PRO A 93 -2.91 -2.40 17.03
C PRO A 93 -3.45 -3.20 15.84
N LEU A 94 -4.70 -2.93 15.42
CA LEU A 94 -5.30 -3.61 14.27
C LEU A 94 -4.67 -3.12 12.97
N ALA A 95 -4.30 -1.83 12.90
CA ALA A 95 -3.59 -1.28 11.75
C ALA A 95 -2.20 -1.93 11.56
N VAL A 96 -1.48 -2.17 12.65
CA VAL A 96 -0.18 -2.88 12.65
C VAL A 96 -0.35 -4.33 12.16
N ILE A 97 -1.37 -5.04 12.65
CA ILE A 97 -1.67 -6.41 12.21
C ILE A 97 -1.96 -6.45 10.72
N TYR A 98 -2.83 -5.56 10.23
CA TYR A 98 -3.18 -5.47 8.81
C TYR A 98 -1.98 -5.10 7.94
N ALA A 99 -1.14 -4.14 8.34
CA ALA A 99 0.06 -3.79 7.59
C ALA A 99 1.07 -4.94 7.51
N THR A 100 1.19 -5.73 8.58
CA THR A 100 2.06 -6.92 8.63
C THR A 100 1.55 -8.03 7.71
N GLU A 101 0.24 -8.29 7.75
CA GLU A 101 -0.39 -9.30 6.90
C GLU A 101 -0.38 -8.86 5.42
N TYR A 102 -0.65 -7.57 5.15
CA TYR A 102 -0.51 -7.00 3.81
C TYR A 102 0.87 -7.26 3.23
N ARG A 103 1.94 -7.00 4.00
CA ARG A 103 3.32 -7.32 3.58
C ARG A 103 3.43 -8.79 3.19
N HIS A 104 2.92 -9.70 4.01
CA HIS A 104 2.98 -11.13 3.74
C HIS A 104 2.28 -11.47 2.42
N THR A 105 1.01 -11.06 2.26
CA THR A 105 0.21 -11.34 1.07
C THR A 105 0.81 -10.71 -0.19
N ALA A 106 1.18 -9.42 -0.14
CA ALA A 106 1.72 -8.70 -1.29
C ALA A 106 3.10 -9.26 -1.71
N ASN A 107 3.98 -9.56 -0.76
CA ASN A 107 5.34 -10.02 -1.07
C ASN A 107 5.38 -11.46 -1.62
N ASN A 108 4.43 -12.31 -1.24
CA ASN A 108 4.28 -13.65 -1.83
C ASN A 108 3.86 -13.61 -3.31
N HIS A 109 3.31 -12.49 -3.78
CA HIS A 109 2.75 -12.32 -5.11
C HIS A 109 3.34 -11.08 -5.83
N LEU A 110 4.64 -10.82 -5.65
CA LEU A 110 5.37 -9.82 -6.43
C LEU A 110 5.42 -10.19 -7.92
N VAL A 111 5.48 -9.18 -8.79
CA VAL A 111 5.55 -9.38 -10.25
C VAL A 111 6.68 -10.33 -10.70
N LYS A 112 7.81 -10.39 -9.98
CA LYS A 112 8.91 -11.32 -10.28
C LYS A 112 8.55 -12.80 -10.09
N HIS A 113 7.47 -13.07 -9.36
CA HIS A 113 6.89 -14.40 -9.17
C HIS A 113 5.69 -14.63 -10.08
N HIS A 114 5.39 -13.69 -10.99
CA HIS A 114 4.29 -13.82 -11.92
C HIS A 114 4.62 -14.82 -13.01
N THR A 115 3.81 -15.87 -13.15
CA THR A 115 4.03 -16.94 -14.14
C THR A 115 3.00 -16.94 -15.28
N GLY A 116 1.99 -16.07 -15.21
CA GLY A 116 0.97 -15.93 -16.24
C GLY A 116 -0.41 -15.56 -15.69
N PRO A 117 -1.36 -15.25 -16.59
CA PRO A 117 -2.64 -14.64 -16.24
C PRO A 117 -3.55 -15.51 -15.37
N ASP A 118 -3.33 -16.82 -15.32
CA ASP A 118 -4.13 -17.78 -14.53
C ASP A 118 -3.48 -18.19 -13.21
N GLN A 119 -2.38 -17.54 -12.82
CA GLN A 119 -1.73 -17.78 -11.55
C GLN A 119 -2.69 -17.46 -10.40
N LYS A 120 -2.92 -18.45 -9.53
CA LYS A 120 -3.73 -18.26 -8.33
C LYS A 120 -3.05 -17.29 -7.37
N ILE A 121 -3.82 -16.34 -6.86
CA ILE A 121 -3.43 -15.44 -5.78
C ILE A 121 -4.17 -15.84 -4.52
N ALA A 122 -3.44 -16.17 -3.46
CA ALA A 122 -4.03 -16.42 -2.16
C ALA A 122 -4.26 -15.08 -1.47
N LEU A 123 -5.53 -14.69 -1.35
CA LEU A 123 -5.92 -13.48 -0.61
C LEU A 123 -5.80 -13.69 0.90
N SER A 124 -5.72 -12.58 1.63
CA SER A 124 -5.69 -12.63 3.10
C SER A 124 -7.06 -13.07 3.65
N PRO A 125 -7.10 -13.82 4.76
CA PRO A 125 -8.35 -14.04 5.49
C PRO A 125 -8.88 -12.76 6.16
N LEU A 126 -8.07 -11.70 6.27
CA LEU A 126 -8.47 -10.42 6.85
C LEU A 126 -9.00 -9.50 5.74
N HIS A 127 -10.31 -9.23 5.74
CA HIS A 127 -10.95 -8.40 4.70
C HIS A 127 -10.26 -7.04 4.52
N GLY A 128 -9.90 -6.36 5.63
CA GLY A 128 -9.21 -5.08 5.57
C GLY A 128 -7.88 -5.13 4.81
N VAL A 129 -7.18 -6.26 4.80
CA VAL A 129 -5.95 -6.42 4.01
C VAL A 129 -6.26 -6.51 2.52
N ASN A 130 -7.37 -7.16 2.15
CA ASN A 130 -7.80 -7.22 0.75
C ASN A 130 -8.26 -5.85 0.25
N ASP A 131 -8.92 -5.06 1.09
CA ASP A 131 -9.25 -3.65 0.79
C ASP A 131 -7.98 -2.81 0.53
N MET A 132 -6.93 -3.00 1.35
CA MET A 132 -5.63 -2.35 1.12
C MET A 132 -4.99 -2.79 -0.20
N LEU A 133 -5.08 -4.07 -0.55
CA LEU A 133 -4.58 -4.60 -1.83
C LEU A 133 -5.36 -4.01 -3.02
N ILE A 134 -6.68 -3.81 -2.89
CA ILE A 134 -7.49 -3.11 -3.89
C ILE A 134 -6.91 -1.71 -4.12
N ALA A 135 -6.79 -0.90 -3.06
CA ALA A 135 -6.31 0.47 -3.17
C ALA A 135 -4.90 0.56 -3.77
N ASP A 136 -3.97 -0.26 -3.28
CA ASP A 136 -2.60 -0.32 -3.79
C ASP A 136 -2.54 -0.78 -5.26
N LYS A 137 -3.26 -1.84 -5.64
CA LYS A 137 -3.19 -2.36 -7.03
C LYS A 137 -3.83 -1.41 -8.02
N ILE A 138 -4.94 -0.78 -7.65
CA ILE A 138 -5.60 0.23 -8.45
C ILE A 138 -4.68 1.45 -8.66
N GLN A 139 -4.07 1.98 -7.58
CA GLN A 139 -3.15 3.12 -7.65
C GLN A 139 -1.94 2.80 -8.54
N ASN A 140 -1.27 1.66 -8.29
CA ASN A 140 -0.11 1.23 -9.07
C ASN A 140 -0.45 0.98 -10.55
N TYR A 141 -1.65 0.47 -10.84
CA TYR A 141 -2.08 0.23 -12.21
C TYR A 141 -2.37 1.54 -12.95
N ALA A 142 -2.95 2.54 -12.29
CA ALA A 142 -3.12 3.89 -12.84
C ALA A 142 -1.77 4.47 -13.30
N ASP A 143 -0.77 4.44 -12.41
CA ASP A 143 0.58 4.91 -12.73
C ASP A 143 1.23 4.09 -13.85
N PHE A 144 1.06 2.77 -13.82
CA PHE A 144 1.55 1.90 -14.88
C PHE A 144 0.94 2.26 -16.24
N MET A 145 -0.39 2.43 -16.32
CA MET A 145 -1.07 2.80 -17.56
C MET A 145 -0.66 4.18 -18.06
N LYS A 146 -0.46 5.14 -17.16
CA LYS A 146 -0.11 6.52 -17.52
C LYS A 146 1.35 6.68 -17.97
N TYR A 147 2.29 5.97 -17.34
CA TYR A 147 3.72 6.24 -17.53
C TYR A 147 4.54 5.06 -18.09
N HIS A 148 4.01 3.84 -18.11
CA HIS A 148 4.79 2.64 -18.40
C HIS A 148 4.22 1.72 -19.48
N TYR A 149 2.90 1.73 -19.68
CA TYR A 149 2.26 0.88 -20.67
C TYR A 149 2.79 1.21 -22.09
N GLY A 150 3.27 0.19 -22.79
CA GLY A 150 3.86 0.30 -24.13
C GLY A 150 5.30 0.85 -24.18
N ALA A 151 5.85 1.36 -23.08
CA ALA A 151 7.22 1.91 -23.02
C ALA A 151 8.23 0.93 -22.40
N HIS A 152 7.79 0.02 -21.53
CA HIS A 152 8.65 -0.95 -20.84
C HIS A 152 8.68 -2.31 -21.56
N THR A 153 9.85 -2.94 -21.66
CA THR A 153 9.99 -4.27 -22.32
C THR A 153 9.15 -5.37 -21.67
N ASN A 154 8.84 -5.22 -20.38
CA ASN A 154 7.97 -6.12 -19.62
C ASN A 154 6.52 -5.63 -19.48
N SER A 155 6.08 -4.69 -20.32
CA SER A 155 4.76 -4.04 -20.22
C SER A 155 3.61 -5.06 -20.26
N ASP A 156 3.65 -6.01 -21.19
CA ASP A 156 2.56 -6.99 -21.34
C ASP A 156 2.42 -7.90 -20.11
N ASN A 157 3.55 -8.32 -19.53
CA ASN A 157 3.56 -9.12 -18.31
C ASN A 157 3.10 -8.31 -17.09
N LEU A 158 3.45 -7.03 -17.00
CA LEU A 158 2.96 -6.13 -15.95
C LEU A 158 1.44 -5.91 -16.07
N HIS A 159 0.96 -5.72 -17.29
CA HIS A 159 -0.47 -5.60 -17.56
C HIS A 159 -1.22 -6.87 -17.15
N ALA A 160 -0.74 -8.05 -17.58
CA ALA A 160 -1.30 -9.34 -17.17
C ALA A 160 -1.27 -9.55 -15.64
N TYR A 161 -0.19 -9.11 -14.99
CA TYR A 161 -0.05 -9.13 -13.53
C TYR A 161 -1.15 -8.33 -12.82
N PHE A 162 -1.40 -7.09 -13.25
CA PHE A 162 -2.46 -6.25 -12.66
C PHE A 162 -3.85 -6.80 -12.93
N LEU A 163 -4.13 -7.26 -14.16
CA LEU A 163 -5.41 -7.89 -14.49
C LEU A 163 -5.66 -9.15 -13.66
N ASN A 164 -4.61 -9.91 -13.33
CA ASN A 164 -4.74 -11.07 -12.46
C ASN A 164 -5.13 -10.66 -11.02
N TRP A 165 -4.56 -9.58 -10.49
CA TRP A 165 -4.98 -9.02 -9.19
C TRP A 165 -6.43 -8.52 -9.20
N HIS A 166 -6.82 -7.75 -10.22
CA HIS A 166 -8.18 -7.24 -10.37
C HIS A 166 -9.22 -8.37 -10.35
N ARG A 167 -8.95 -9.47 -11.08
CA ARG A 167 -9.81 -10.64 -11.10
C ARG A 167 -9.97 -11.28 -9.72
N HIS A 168 -8.88 -11.46 -8.98
CA HIS A 168 -8.91 -12.11 -7.67
C HIS A 168 -9.55 -11.22 -6.60
N LEU A 169 -9.31 -9.91 -6.66
CA LEU A 169 -9.88 -8.93 -5.74
C LEU A 169 -11.33 -8.55 -6.10
N GLY A 170 -11.81 -8.95 -7.28
CA GLY A 170 -13.18 -8.69 -7.73
C GLY A 170 -13.44 -7.21 -8.03
N VAL A 171 -12.44 -6.48 -8.54
CA VAL A 171 -12.53 -5.04 -8.84
C VAL A 171 -12.12 -4.74 -10.28
N ASP A 172 -12.70 -3.70 -10.86
CA ASP A 172 -12.24 -3.12 -12.12
C ASP A 172 -11.61 -1.74 -11.85
N PHE A 173 -10.47 -1.46 -12.48
CA PHE A 173 -9.81 -0.16 -12.39
C PHE A 173 -10.67 0.97 -12.96
N HIS A 174 -11.47 0.68 -13.98
CA HIS A 174 -12.32 1.68 -14.64
C HIS A 174 -13.34 2.30 -13.69
N ASP A 175 -13.75 1.59 -12.63
CA ASP A 175 -14.70 2.07 -11.61
C ASP A 175 -14.15 3.24 -10.77
N PHE A 176 -12.84 3.48 -10.88
CA PHE A 176 -12.14 4.48 -10.08
C PHE A 176 -11.42 5.51 -10.94
N ALA A 177 -11.51 5.42 -12.28
CA ALA A 177 -10.72 6.20 -13.24
C ALA A 177 -10.77 7.72 -12.99
N ASP A 178 -11.88 8.22 -12.42
CA ASP A 178 -12.10 9.61 -12.06
C ASP A 178 -11.19 10.12 -10.92
N LEU A 179 -10.59 9.23 -10.14
CA LEU A 179 -9.69 9.58 -9.04
C LEU A 179 -8.32 10.08 -9.49
N TRP A 180 -7.94 9.93 -10.77
CA TRP A 180 -6.59 10.23 -11.28
C TRP A 180 -6.52 11.42 -12.26
N SER A 181 -7.37 12.43 -12.06
CA SER A 181 -7.37 13.68 -12.84
C SER A 181 -6.15 14.58 -12.58
#